data_AF-A0A2V9YEN0-F1
#
_entry.id   AF-A0A2V9YEN0-F1
#
_cell.length_a   1.000
_cell.length_b   1.000
_cell.length_c   1.000
_cell.angle_alpha   90.00
_cell.angle_beta   90.00
_cell.angle_gamma   90.00
#
_symmetry.space_group_name_H-M   'P 1'
#
loop_
_entity.id
_entity.type
_entity.pdbx_description
1 polymer ?
#
loop_
_entity_poly.entity_id
_entity_poly.type
_entity_poly.pdbx_seq_one_letter_code
_entity_poly.pdbx_strand_id
1 'polypeptide(L)'
;MRRLLMCIFTFLFFASCLAQNKHPFTFEDMMALKRVGEPVPSPDGKWVLFSAVDVNLDANTKTPHVWIVPLAGGESREIISDQDADRPRWAPDGKRFLFVSSKEGGSQVWIADFEGSAGTVTGRHKLTSLATGADGPIWSPDGKNIAFTSRVYPGCADEACNKKKMDDVA
;
A
#
# COMPACT_ATOMS: atom_id res chain seq x y z
N MET A 1 -30.97 28.48 61.46
CA MET A 1 -29.91 27.54 61.01
C MET A 1 -30.37 26.81 59.73
N ARG A 2 -30.35 27.46 58.55
CA ARG A 2 -30.61 26.76 57.26
C ARG A 2 -30.33 27.58 55.98
N ARG A 3 -29.55 28.66 56.05
CA ARG A 3 -29.25 29.52 54.89
C ARG A 3 -27.75 29.79 54.65
N LEU A 4 -26.86 29.05 55.33
CA LEU A 4 -25.42 29.28 55.24
C LEU A 4 -24.61 28.05 54.77
N LEU A 5 -25.25 27.12 54.04
CA LEU A 5 -24.61 25.87 53.59
C LEU A 5 -24.68 25.63 52.08
N MET A 6 -25.02 26.63 51.27
CA MET A 6 -25.28 26.45 49.83
C MET A 6 -24.37 27.29 48.91
N CYS A 7 -23.25 27.80 49.43
CA CYS A 7 -22.29 28.59 48.65
C CYS A 7 -20.84 28.06 48.65
N ILE A 8 -20.53 26.96 49.34
CA ILE A 8 -19.14 26.44 49.43
C ILE A 8 -18.91 25.17 48.61
N PHE A 9 -19.97 24.52 48.09
CA PHE A 9 -19.81 23.34 47.23
C PHE A 9 -19.88 23.64 45.72
N THR A 10 -19.97 24.92 45.35
CA THR A 10 -20.04 25.36 43.95
C THR A 10 -18.69 25.81 43.38
N PHE A 11 -17.58 25.52 44.09
CA PHE A 11 -16.24 26.02 43.73
C PHE A 11 -15.14 24.93 43.68
N LEU A 12 -15.51 23.65 43.60
CA LEU A 12 -14.58 22.53 43.40
C LEU A 12 -14.65 21.92 41.98
N PHE A 13 -15.29 22.61 41.04
CA PHE A 13 -15.08 22.36 39.60
C PHE A 13 -13.98 23.28 39.04
N PHE A 14 -12.93 23.49 39.84
CA PHE A 14 -11.70 24.08 39.35
C PHE A 14 -10.95 23.02 38.56
N ALA A 15 -11.09 23.10 37.24
CA ALA A 15 -10.09 22.77 36.25
C ALA A 15 -9.12 21.64 36.67
N SER A 16 -9.58 20.39 36.55
CA SER A 16 -8.66 19.35 36.12
C SER A 16 -8.22 19.72 34.71
N CYS A 17 -7.23 20.61 34.61
CA CYS A 17 -6.28 20.56 33.51
C CYS A 17 -5.71 19.14 33.58
N LEU A 18 -6.33 18.21 32.84
CA LEU A 18 -5.68 16.98 32.47
C LEU A 18 -4.47 17.44 31.67
N ALA A 19 -3.33 17.56 32.35
CA ALA A 19 -2.05 17.49 31.70
C ALA A 19 -2.09 16.17 30.92
N GLN A 20 -2.37 16.26 29.63
CA GLN A 20 -2.39 15.12 28.74
C GLN A 20 -1.04 14.44 28.94
N ASN A 21 -1.04 13.26 29.54
CA ASN A 21 0.18 12.47 29.69
C ASN A 21 0.71 12.28 28.27
N LYS A 22 1.77 13.02 27.95
CA LYS A 22 2.35 12.99 26.62
C LYS A 22 3.00 11.62 26.49
N HIS A 23 2.46 10.78 25.61
CA HIS A 23 3.08 9.52 25.23
C HIS A 23 4.40 9.84 24.49
N PRO A 24 5.57 9.58 25.10
CA PRO A 24 6.84 9.80 24.41
C PRO A 24 6.93 8.82 23.25
N PHE A 25 7.41 9.29 22.10
CA PHE A 25 7.56 8.45 20.91
C PHE A 25 8.54 7.29 21.18
N THR A 26 8.06 6.05 21.09
CA THR A 26 8.83 4.84 21.37
C THR A 26 9.25 4.11 20.09
N PHE A 27 10.03 3.03 20.27
CA PHE A 27 10.34 2.10 19.18
C PHE A 27 9.06 1.47 18.61
N GLU A 28 8.12 1.10 19.46
CA GLU A 28 6.85 0.51 19.09
C GLU A 28 6.02 1.48 18.23
N ASP A 29 5.99 2.76 18.59
CA ASP A 29 5.33 3.79 17.77
C ASP A 29 5.98 3.89 16.40
N MET A 30 7.32 3.94 16.34
CA MET A 30 8.05 3.98 15.08
C MET A 30 7.76 2.77 14.20
N MET A 31 7.61 1.58 14.79
CA MET A 31 7.31 0.36 14.06
C MET A 31 5.85 0.26 13.65
N ALA A 32 4.92 0.87 14.39
CA ALA A 32 3.51 0.94 14.06
C ALA A 32 3.19 1.94 12.94
N LEU A 33 4.09 2.88 12.62
CA LEU A 33 3.92 3.79 11.49
C LEU A 33 3.91 3.05 10.16
N LYS A 34 2.81 3.17 9.41
CA LYS A 34 2.73 2.73 8.01
C LYS A 34 3.75 3.51 7.18
N ARG A 35 4.61 2.78 6.46
CA ARG A 35 5.54 3.39 5.51
C ARG A 35 4.84 3.58 4.18
N VAL A 36 4.61 4.82 3.79
CA VAL A 36 3.96 5.19 2.52
C VAL A 36 5.00 5.28 1.41
N GLY A 37 4.71 4.69 0.26
CA GLY A 37 5.56 4.69 -0.92
C GLY A 37 4.80 5.11 -2.17
N GLU A 38 5.52 5.79 -3.07
CA GLU A 38 5.14 5.99 -4.47
C GLU A 38 3.71 6.51 -4.70
N PRO A 39 3.36 7.71 -4.18
CA PRO A 39 2.07 8.32 -4.48
C PRO A 39 1.99 8.71 -5.96
N VAL A 40 0.94 8.25 -6.63
CA VAL A 40 0.66 8.49 -8.05
C VAL A 40 -0.76 9.04 -8.21
N PRO A 41 -0.91 10.33 -8.59
CA PRO A 41 -2.21 10.89 -8.95
C PRO A 41 -2.83 10.14 -10.13
N SER A 42 -4.15 9.95 -10.12
CA SER A 42 -4.89 9.39 -11.26
C SER A 42 -4.89 10.37 -12.44
N PRO A 43 -4.97 9.89 -13.69
CA PRO A 43 -4.98 10.75 -14.87
C PRO A 43 -6.12 11.79 -14.89
N ASP A 44 -7.26 11.45 -14.28
CA ASP A 44 -8.42 12.35 -14.15
C ASP A 44 -8.33 13.29 -12.93
N GLY A 45 -7.26 13.20 -12.14
CA GLY A 45 -7.02 14.05 -10.98
C GLY A 45 -7.98 13.84 -9.81
N LYS A 46 -8.69 12.71 -9.73
CA LYS A 46 -9.62 12.44 -8.63
C LYS A 46 -9.03 11.68 -7.46
N TRP A 47 -7.99 10.89 -7.71
CA TRP A 47 -7.45 9.95 -6.74
C TRP A 47 -5.92 10.04 -6.65
N VAL A 48 -5.38 9.62 -5.51
CA VAL A 48 -3.95 9.32 -5.36
C VAL A 48 -3.84 7.86 -4.96
N LEU A 49 -3.12 7.08 -5.78
CA LEU A 49 -2.81 5.68 -5.57
C LEU A 49 -1.42 5.57 -4.94
N PHE A 50 -1.25 4.74 -3.92
CA PHE A 50 0.04 4.62 -3.23
C PHE A 50 0.19 3.25 -2.59
N SER A 51 1.41 2.87 -2.20
CA SER A 51 1.62 1.70 -1.35
C SER A 51 1.75 2.11 0.11
N ALA A 52 1.27 1.27 1.01
CA ALA A 52 1.52 1.40 2.44
C ALA A 52 1.93 0.06 3.02
N VAL A 53 2.96 0.06 3.87
CA VAL A 53 3.52 -1.15 4.47
C VAL A 53 3.06 -1.31 5.90
N ASP A 54 2.44 -2.45 6.19
CA ASP A 54 2.16 -2.92 7.54
C ASP A 54 3.35 -3.71 8.09
N VAL A 55 3.65 -3.50 9.37
CA VAL A 55 4.73 -4.17 10.07
C VAL A 55 4.14 -5.03 11.18
N ASN A 56 4.45 -6.32 11.16
CA ASN A 56 4.12 -7.23 12.24
C ASN A 56 5.41 -7.70 12.90
N LEU A 57 5.65 -7.22 14.12
CA LEU A 57 6.86 -7.53 14.89
C LEU A 57 6.92 -8.99 15.32
N ASP A 58 5.81 -9.53 15.81
CA ASP A 58 5.73 -10.91 16.30
C ASP A 58 5.98 -11.93 15.18
N ALA A 59 5.40 -11.67 14.01
CA ALA A 59 5.62 -12.48 12.81
C ALA A 59 6.92 -12.15 12.09
N ASN A 60 7.65 -11.09 12.49
CA ASN A 60 8.82 -10.55 11.81
C ASN A 60 8.59 -10.33 10.29
N THR A 61 7.45 -9.72 9.94
CA THR A 61 7.05 -9.50 8.55
C THR A 61 6.75 -8.03 8.25
N LYS A 62 6.88 -7.68 6.97
CA LYS A 62 6.45 -6.42 6.38
C LYS A 62 5.58 -6.73 5.17
N THR A 63 4.36 -6.24 5.16
CA THR A 63 3.40 -6.53 4.10
C THR A 63 2.99 -5.23 3.42
N PRO A 64 3.36 -5.04 2.14
CA PRO A 64 2.88 -3.90 1.39
C PRO A 64 1.46 -4.15 0.88
N HIS A 65 0.70 -3.07 0.80
CA HIS A 65 -0.67 -3.04 0.31
C HIS A 65 -0.86 -1.84 -0.61
N VAL A 66 -1.80 -1.90 -1.55
CA VAL A 66 -2.15 -0.74 -2.39
C VAL A 66 -3.34 -0.03 -1.80
N TRP A 67 -3.19 1.27 -1.62
CA TRP A 67 -4.14 2.20 -1.02
C TRP A 67 -4.52 3.30 -2.00
N ILE A 68 -5.67 3.91 -1.75
CA ILE A 68 -6.15 5.06 -2.49
C ILE A 68 -6.73 6.11 -1.55
N VAL A 69 -6.61 7.38 -1.93
CA VAL A 69 -7.22 8.52 -1.24
C VAL A 69 -7.75 9.52 -2.27
N PRO A 70 -8.87 10.23 -2.01
CA PRO A 70 -9.29 11.31 -2.89
C PRO A 70 -8.22 12.40 -3.00
N LEU A 71 -7.97 12.92 -4.20
CA LEU A 71 -6.98 14.00 -4.41
C LEU A 71 -7.36 15.28 -3.65
N ALA A 72 -8.66 15.54 -3.50
CA ALA A 72 -9.20 16.66 -2.71
C ALA A 72 -9.01 16.50 -1.19
N GLY A 73 -8.45 15.38 -0.73
CA GLY A 73 -8.35 15.01 0.67
C GLY A 73 -9.56 14.21 1.16
N GLY A 74 -9.41 13.59 2.32
CA GLY A 74 -10.41 12.71 2.93
C GLY A 74 -9.79 11.40 3.41
N GLU A 75 -10.64 10.43 3.70
CA GLU A 75 -10.22 9.12 4.19
C GLU A 75 -9.52 8.30 3.09
N SER A 76 -8.36 7.75 3.43
CA SER A 76 -7.70 6.75 2.61
C SER A 76 -8.25 5.37 2.90
N ARG A 77 -8.24 4.49 1.90
CA ARG A 77 -8.60 3.08 2.08
C ARG A 77 -7.70 2.17 1.28
N GLU A 78 -7.57 0.95 1.77
CA GLU A 78 -6.93 -0.13 1.06
C GLU A 78 -7.82 -0.63 -0.09
N ILE A 79 -7.21 -0.95 -1.24
CA ILE A 79 -7.92 -1.47 -2.41
C ILE A 79 -7.30 -2.76 -2.98
N ILE A 80 -6.07 -3.10 -2.58
CA ILE A 80 -5.46 -4.42 -2.82
C ILE A 80 -4.79 -4.86 -1.52
N SER A 81 -5.43 -5.80 -0.81
CA SER A 81 -5.04 -6.17 0.56
C SER A 81 -4.40 -7.54 0.72
N ASP A 82 -4.56 -8.41 -0.26
CA ASP A 82 -4.27 -9.84 -0.15
C ASP A 82 -3.20 -10.30 -1.15
N GLN A 83 -2.39 -9.38 -1.64
CA GLN A 83 -1.43 -9.61 -2.71
C GLN A 83 -0.01 -9.17 -2.40
N ASP A 84 0.30 -8.76 -1.16
CA ASP A 84 1.61 -8.21 -0.79
C ASP A 84 2.08 -7.22 -1.88
N ALA A 85 1.21 -6.24 -2.15
CA ALA A 85 1.18 -5.46 -3.38
C ALA A 85 1.84 -4.08 -3.21
N ASP A 86 2.75 -3.73 -4.12
CA ASP A 86 3.45 -2.47 -4.13
C ASP A 86 3.63 -1.89 -5.56
N ARG A 87 4.37 -0.78 -5.64
CA ARG A 87 4.72 -0.06 -6.87
C ARG A 87 3.56 0.18 -7.83
N PRO A 88 2.45 0.78 -7.37
CA PRO A 88 1.27 0.91 -8.21
C PRO A 88 1.47 1.96 -9.33
N ARG A 89 0.95 1.72 -10.53
CA ARG A 89 1.06 2.62 -11.70
C ARG A 89 -0.24 2.68 -12.50
N TRP A 90 -0.86 3.86 -12.56
CA TRP A 90 -2.04 4.09 -13.40
C TRP A 90 -1.75 3.84 -14.87
N ALA A 91 -2.70 3.18 -15.55
CA ALA A 91 -2.79 3.22 -17.00
C ALA A 91 -3.16 4.65 -17.44
N PRO A 92 -2.76 5.08 -18.66
CA PRO A 92 -3.10 6.40 -19.18
C PRO A 92 -4.62 6.67 -19.24
N ASP A 93 -5.43 5.62 -19.37
CA ASP A 93 -6.90 5.69 -19.40
C ASP A 93 -7.56 5.87 -18.02
N GLY A 94 -6.80 5.71 -16.92
CA GLY A 94 -7.30 5.78 -15.55
C GLY A 94 -8.28 4.66 -15.14
N LYS A 95 -8.54 3.69 -16.03
CA LYS A 95 -9.48 2.57 -15.79
C LYS A 95 -8.78 1.33 -15.28
N ARG A 96 -7.45 1.32 -15.31
CA ARG A 96 -6.62 0.21 -14.87
C ARG A 96 -5.38 0.74 -14.16
N PHE A 97 -4.79 -0.09 -13.31
CA PHE A 97 -3.44 0.16 -12.79
C PHE A 97 -2.65 -1.14 -12.69
N LEU A 98 -1.34 -1.02 -12.84
CA LEU A 98 -0.39 -2.10 -12.56
C LEU A 98 0.01 -2.03 -11.09
N PHE A 99 0.41 -3.17 -10.55
CA PHE A 99 1.12 -3.28 -9.29
C PHE A 99 2.06 -4.49 -9.35
N VAL A 100 3.01 -4.55 -8.43
CA VAL A 100 3.87 -5.72 -8.28
C VAL A 100 3.45 -6.48 -7.03
N SER A 101 3.27 -7.79 -7.14
CA SER A 101 2.92 -8.68 -6.04
C SER A 101 4.06 -9.65 -5.80
N SER A 102 4.44 -9.81 -4.54
CA SER A 102 5.38 -10.84 -4.09
C SER A 102 4.69 -12.01 -3.39
N LYS A 103 3.35 -12.08 -3.42
CA LYS A 103 2.55 -13.01 -2.61
C LYS A 103 2.87 -14.48 -2.86
N GLU A 104 3.09 -14.82 -4.12
CA GLU A 104 3.22 -16.20 -4.59
C GLU A 104 4.69 -16.68 -4.66
N GLY A 105 5.62 -15.90 -4.09
CA GLY A 105 7.05 -16.15 -4.23
C GLY A 105 7.61 -15.54 -5.51
N GLY A 106 8.58 -14.63 -5.35
CA GLY A 106 9.11 -13.81 -6.42
C GLY A 106 8.14 -12.70 -6.86
N SER A 107 8.68 -11.53 -7.19
CA SER A 107 7.89 -10.40 -7.67
C SER A 107 7.28 -10.69 -9.03
N GLN A 108 6.00 -10.40 -9.23
CA GLN A 108 5.31 -10.51 -10.52
C GLN A 108 4.47 -9.27 -10.78
N VAL A 109 4.31 -8.91 -12.05
CA VAL A 109 3.46 -7.81 -12.47
C VAL A 109 2.02 -8.30 -12.55
N TRP A 110 1.14 -7.53 -11.92
CA TRP A 110 -0.30 -7.70 -11.95
C TRP A 110 -0.97 -6.45 -12.47
N ILE A 111 -2.20 -6.61 -12.92
CA ILE A 111 -3.08 -5.53 -13.33
C ILE A 111 -4.40 -5.62 -12.58
N ALA A 112 -4.96 -4.47 -12.24
CA ALA A 112 -6.28 -4.33 -11.66
C ALA A 112 -7.14 -3.39 -12.52
N ASP A 113 -8.41 -3.78 -12.71
CA ASP A 113 -9.45 -2.92 -13.26
C ASP A 113 -10.00 -2.01 -12.15
N PHE A 114 -10.26 -0.76 -12.49
CA PHE A 114 -10.63 0.29 -11.55
C PHE A 114 -11.84 1.07 -12.03
N GLU A 115 -12.86 1.15 -11.17
CA GLU A 115 -14.04 1.97 -11.38
C GLU A 115 -13.84 3.32 -10.69
N GLY A 116 -13.52 4.35 -11.49
CA GLY A 116 -13.11 5.65 -10.98
C GLY A 116 -14.21 6.46 -10.30
N SER A 117 -15.49 6.19 -10.55
CA SER A 117 -16.58 6.92 -9.90
C SER A 117 -16.79 6.49 -8.44
N ALA A 118 -16.62 5.20 -8.15
CA ALA A 118 -16.69 4.59 -6.83
C ALA A 118 -15.30 4.53 -6.16
N GLY A 119 -14.23 4.59 -6.94
CA GLY A 119 -12.86 4.41 -6.49
C GLY A 119 -12.55 2.97 -6.07
N THR A 120 -13.10 1.98 -6.77
CA THR A 120 -13.03 0.57 -6.37
C THR A 120 -12.36 -0.29 -7.42
N VAL A 121 -11.74 -1.38 -6.97
CA VAL A 121 -11.20 -2.42 -7.85
C VAL A 121 -12.32 -3.38 -8.22
N THR A 122 -12.52 -3.63 -9.51
CA THR A 122 -13.57 -4.54 -10.01
C THR A 122 -13.04 -5.92 -10.41
N GLY A 123 -11.73 -6.03 -10.58
CA GLY A 123 -11.06 -7.27 -10.97
C GLY A 123 -9.55 -7.08 -10.97
N ARG A 124 -8.82 -8.18 -10.92
CA ARG A 124 -7.36 -8.19 -11.06
C ARG A 124 -6.90 -9.53 -11.62
N HIS A 125 -5.78 -9.52 -12.32
CA HIS A 125 -5.15 -10.74 -12.81
C HIS A 125 -3.64 -10.56 -12.99
N LYS A 126 -2.94 -11.69 -13.00
CA LYS A 126 -1.49 -11.77 -13.15
C LYS A 126 -1.10 -11.58 -14.61
N LEU A 127 -0.12 -10.73 -14.89
CA LEU A 127 0.39 -10.49 -16.26
C LEU A 127 1.68 -11.26 -16.55
N THR A 128 2.51 -11.53 -15.53
CA THR A 128 3.78 -12.23 -15.69
C THR A 128 3.85 -13.48 -14.81
N SER A 129 4.54 -14.52 -15.26
CA SER A 129 4.85 -15.70 -14.45
C SER A 129 6.25 -16.20 -14.77
N LEU A 130 7.26 -15.41 -14.38
CA LEU A 130 8.68 -15.70 -14.64
C LEU A 130 9.38 -16.18 -13.37
N ALA A 131 10.16 -17.25 -13.45
CA ALA A 131 10.88 -17.87 -12.33
C ALA A 131 11.86 -16.91 -11.65
N THR A 132 12.41 -15.96 -12.41
CA THR A 132 13.33 -14.90 -11.92
C THR A 132 12.62 -13.61 -11.50
N GLY A 133 11.28 -13.61 -11.53
CA GLY A 133 10.44 -12.47 -11.21
C GLY A 133 10.36 -11.43 -12.32
N ALA A 134 9.44 -10.48 -12.15
CA ALA A 134 9.23 -9.31 -12.98
C ALA A 134 8.99 -8.08 -12.11
N ASP A 135 9.58 -6.94 -12.50
CA ASP A 135 9.52 -5.70 -11.72
C ASP A 135 9.65 -4.44 -12.59
N GLY A 136 9.45 -3.28 -11.98
CA GLY A 136 9.54 -1.96 -12.60
C GLY A 136 8.57 -1.76 -13.77
N PRO A 137 7.28 -2.17 -13.68
CA PRO A 137 6.38 -2.05 -14.81
C PRO A 137 6.07 -0.58 -15.11
N ILE A 138 6.04 -0.24 -16.40
CA ILE A 138 5.57 1.05 -16.91
C ILE A 138 4.63 0.84 -18.10
N TRP A 139 3.68 1.75 -18.27
CA TRP A 139 2.76 1.75 -19.39
C TRP A 139 3.38 2.41 -20.62
N SER A 140 3.06 1.89 -21.81
CA SER A 140 3.21 2.67 -23.03
C SER A 140 2.27 3.89 -22.99
N PRO A 141 2.62 5.03 -23.65
CA PRO A 141 1.79 6.22 -23.64
C PRO A 141 0.36 6.01 -24.16
N ASP A 142 0.16 5.04 -25.06
CA ASP A 142 -1.15 4.67 -25.61
C ASP A 142 -1.91 3.64 -24.75
N GLY A 143 -1.33 3.17 -23.64
CA GLY A 143 -1.94 2.22 -22.70
C GLY A 143 -2.16 0.81 -23.25
N LYS A 144 -1.56 0.48 -24.41
CA LYS A 144 -1.72 -0.83 -25.07
C LYS A 144 -0.69 -1.86 -24.65
N ASN A 145 0.48 -1.41 -24.19
CA ASN A 145 1.59 -2.27 -23.83
C ASN A 145 2.16 -1.85 -22.47
N ILE A 146 2.95 -2.76 -21.90
CA ILE A 146 3.77 -2.48 -20.73
C ILE A 146 5.22 -2.85 -21.04
N ALA A 147 6.16 -2.14 -20.42
CA ALA A 147 7.54 -2.56 -20.30
C ALA A 147 7.80 -2.95 -18.84
N PHE A 148 8.61 -3.98 -18.62
CA PHE A 148 9.03 -4.43 -17.31
C PHE A 148 10.44 -5.03 -17.40
N THR A 149 11.05 -5.26 -16.25
CA THR A 149 12.37 -5.89 -16.15
C THR A 149 12.25 -7.26 -15.51
N SER A 150 13.07 -8.20 -15.97
CA SER A 150 13.22 -9.52 -15.36
C SER A 150 14.71 -9.88 -15.38
N ARG A 151 15.16 -10.58 -14.35
CA ARG A 151 16.53 -11.12 -14.33
C ARG A 151 16.58 -12.37 -15.19
N VAL A 152 17.75 -12.68 -15.75
CA VAL A 152 17.98 -13.92 -16.49
C VAL A 152 19.35 -14.47 -16.10
N TYR A 153 19.51 -15.79 -16.16
CA TYR A 153 20.82 -16.39 -15.99
C TYR A 153 21.63 -16.28 -17.29
N PRO A 154 22.89 -15.82 -17.25
CA PRO A 154 23.76 -15.88 -18.41
C PRO A 154 23.84 -17.29 -18.97
N GLY A 155 23.66 -17.44 -20.28
CA GLY A 155 23.67 -18.75 -20.96
C GLY A 155 22.32 -19.47 -20.98
N CYS A 156 21.27 -18.94 -20.34
CA CYS A 156 19.91 -19.44 -20.56
C CYS A 156 19.29 -18.78 -21.79
N ALA A 157 18.83 -19.61 -22.73
CA ALA A 157 18.18 -19.16 -23.96
C ALA A 157 16.68 -18.87 -23.77
N ASP A 158 16.07 -19.43 -22.72
CA ASP A 158 14.63 -19.37 -22.48
C ASP A 158 14.28 -19.45 -20.98
N GLU A 159 12.98 -19.34 -20.72
CA GLU A 159 12.41 -19.36 -19.37
C GLU A 159 12.51 -20.74 -18.70
N ALA A 160 12.45 -21.84 -19.47
CA ALA A 160 12.60 -23.18 -18.92
C ALA A 160 14.00 -23.38 -18.33
N CYS A 161 15.04 -22.86 -19.00
CA CYS A 161 16.40 -22.83 -18.48
C CYS A 161 16.52 -21.95 -17.23
N ASN A 162 15.95 -20.74 -17.23
CA ASN A 162 15.97 -19.85 -16.07
C ASN A 162 15.31 -20.52 -14.85
N LYS A 163 14.15 -21.15 -15.07
CA LYS A 163 13.44 -21.90 -14.03
C LYS A 163 14.29 -23.02 -13.45
N LYS A 164 14.89 -23.87 -14.29
CA LYS A 164 15.77 -24.94 -13.83
C LYS A 164 16.93 -24.40 -12.99
N LYS A 165 17.58 -23.32 -13.44
CA LYS A 165 18.67 -22.69 -12.70
C LYS A 165 18.23 -22.09 -11.36
N MET A 166 17.04 -21.51 -11.30
CA MET A 166 16.47 -21.01 -10.05
C MET A 166 16.20 -22.15 -9.07
N ASP A 167 15.58 -23.23 -9.55
CA ASP A 167 15.24 -24.41 -8.77
C ASP A 167 16.51 -25.13 -8.24
N ASP A 168 17.64 -25.07 -8.96
CA ASP A 168 18.93 -25.64 -8.54
C ASP A 168 19.61 -24.84 -7.40
N VAL A 169 19.21 -23.58 -7.16
CA VAL A 169 19.85 -22.66 -6.19
C VAL A 169 18.97 -22.42 -4.95
N ALA A 170 17.67 -22.73 -5.05
CA ALA A 170 16.69 -22.63 -3.97
C ALA A 170 16.84 -23.75 -2.92
#